data_AF-A0A955QHT7-F1
#
_entry.id   AF-A0A955QHT7-F1
#
_cell.length_a   1.000
_cell.length_b   1.000
_cell.length_c   1.000
_cell.angle_alpha   90.00
_cell.angle_beta   90.00
_cell.angle_gamma   90.00
#
_symmetry.space_group_name_H-M   'P 1'
#
loop_
_entity.id
_entity.type
_entity.pdbx_description
1 polymer ?
#
loop_
_entity_poly.entity_id
_entity_poly.type
_entity_poly.pdbx_seq_one_letter_code
_entity_poly.pdbx_strand_id
1 'polypeptide(L)'
;MNTKKFRLVTRSDFDGLVCAALLKKVGIIDEIKFVHPKDMQDGKVEVSSRDITTNLPYVEGVHLAFDHHLSETLRNPGERSNHIIDAKAPS
;
A
#
# COMPACT_ATOMS: atom_id res chain seq x y z
N MET A 1 12.99 22.97 -1.97
CA MET A 1 11.69 22.51 -1.42
C MET A 1 11.87 21.08 -0.96
N ASN A 2 11.62 20.78 0.31
CA ASN A 2 11.74 19.40 0.81
C ASN A 2 10.50 18.63 0.36
N THR A 3 10.60 17.84 -0.71
CA THR A 3 9.50 16.98 -1.16
C THR A 3 9.20 15.97 -0.06
N LYS A 4 7.98 15.97 0.48
CA LYS A 4 7.56 15.01 1.50
C LYS A 4 7.75 13.59 0.95
N LYS A 5 8.49 12.75 1.69
CA LYS A 5 8.72 11.34 1.36
C LYS A 5 7.87 10.45 2.25
N PHE A 6 7.59 9.25 1.78
CA PHE A 6 6.73 8.26 2.42
C PHE A 6 7.48 6.97 2.72
N ARG A 7 6.95 6.19 3.68
CA ARG A 7 7.36 4.80 3.91
C ARG A 7 6.44 3.90 3.07
N LEU A 8 7.03 2.98 2.30
CA LEU A 8 6.29 1.92 1.64
C LEU A 8 6.10 0.75 2.61
N VAL A 9 4.86 0.28 2.77
CA VAL A 9 4.53 -0.95 3.46
C VAL A 9 3.95 -1.93 2.43
N THR A 10 4.60 -3.06 2.24
CA THR A 10 4.25 -3.98 1.14
C THR A 10 4.57 -5.44 1.49
N ARG A 11 4.19 -6.37 0.62
CA ARG A 11 4.54 -7.79 0.74
C ARG A 11 5.98 -8.05 0.30
N SER A 12 6.60 -9.06 0.89
CA SER A 12 7.93 -9.55 0.49
C SER A 12 7.83 -10.51 -0.69
N ASP A 13 7.23 -10.07 -1.80
CA ASP A 13 7.12 -10.80 -3.06
C ASP A 13 7.48 -9.92 -4.26
N PHE A 14 7.38 -10.47 -5.46
CA PHE A 14 7.86 -9.79 -6.66
C PHE A 14 7.09 -8.50 -6.96
N ASP A 15 5.78 -8.50 -6.75
CA ASP A 15 4.94 -7.32 -6.95
C ASP A 15 5.33 -6.20 -5.96
N GLY A 16 5.44 -6.52 -4.67
CA GLY A 16 5.92 -5.57 -3.67
C GLY A 16 7.31 -5.01 -3.95
N LEU A 17 8.23 -5.83 -4.47
CA LEU A 17 9.56 -5.39 -4.90
C LEU A 17 9.52 -4.46 -6.12
N VAL A 18 8.67 -4.74 -7.11
CA VAL A 18 8.51 -3.87 -8.29
C VAL A 18 7.91 -2.53 -7.87
N CYS A 19 6.88 -2.51 -7.02
CA CYS A 19 6.34 -1.28 -6.45
C CYS A 19 7.42 -0.46 -5.74
N ALA A 20 8.24 -1.10 -4.90
CA ALA A 20 9.35 -0.45 -4.21
C ALA A 20 10.36 0.17 -5.18
N ALA A 21 10.75 -0.57 -6.22
CA ALA A 21 11.68 -0.07 -7.24
C ALA A 21 11.11 1.14 -8.00
N LEU A 22 9.84 1.09 -8.41
CA LEU A 22 9.18 2.18 -9.14
C LEU A 22 9.07 3.43 -8.26
N LEU A 23 8.50 3.31 -7.06
CA LEU A 23 8.31 4.42 -6.12
C LEU A 23 9.62 5.04 -5.66
N LYS A 24 10.68 4.23 -5.50
CA LYS A 24 12.03 4.71 -5.18
C LYS A 24 12.62 5.48 -6.36
N LYS A 25 12.48 4.97 -7.59
CA LYS A 25 13.01 5.59 -8.81
C LYS A 25 12.41 6.97 -9.07
N VAL A 26 11.11 7.16 -8.81
CA VAL A 26 10.46 8.47 -8.93
C VAL A 26 10.63 9.35 -7.68
N GLY A 27 11.34 8.87 -6.66
CA GLY A 27 11.63 9.63 -5.46
C GLY A 27 10.42 9.92 -4.59
N ILE A 28 9.46 9.00 -4.46
CA ILE A 28 8.31 9.17 -3.55
C ILE A 28 8.63 8.61 -2.16
N ILE A 29 9.38 7.51 -2.09
CA ILE A 29 9.63 6.78 -0.85
C ILE A 29 11.08 6.91 -0.37
N ASP A 30 11.26 6.93 0.94
CA ASP A 30 12.56 6.90 1.62
C ASP A 30 12.80 5.63 2.43
N GLU A 31 11.73 4.94 2.82
CA GLU A 31 11.75 3.75 3.68
C GLU A 31 10.86 2.64 3.09
N ILE A 32 11.22 1.37 3.34
CA ILE A 32 10.43 0.19 2.93
C ILE A 32 10.29 -0.73 4.14
N LYS A 33 9.08 -1.22 4.40
CA LYS A 33 8.75 -2.22 5.41
C LYS A 33 7.99 -3.37 4.77
N PHE A 34 8.53 -4.57 4.88
CA PHE A 34 7.84 -5.78 4.44
C PHE A 34 6.97 -6.34 5.56
N VAL A 35 5.73 -6.70 5.24
CA VAL A 35 4.77 -7.28 6.20
C VAL A 35 3.98 -8.41 5.56
N HIS A 36 3.41 -9.28 6.40
CA HIS A 36 2.47 -10.30 5.96
C HIS A 36 1.04 -9.71 5.90
N PRO A 37 0.22 -10.03 4.88
CA PRO A 37 -1.16 -9.51 4.77
C PRO A 37 -2.01 -9.74 6.01
N LYS A 38 -1.83 -10.91 6.65
CA LYS A 38 -2.51 -11.24 7.91
C LYS A 38 -2.16 -10.26 9.05
N ASP A 39 -0.92 -9.83 9.17
CA ASP A 39 -0.54 -8.91 10.24
C ASP A 39 -1.12 -7.51 10.01
N MET A 40 -1.28 -7.11 8.74
CA MET A 40 -1.99 -5.90 8.36
C MET A 40 -3.48 -5.99 8.74
N GLN A 41 -4.13 -7.11 8.38
CA GLN A 41 -5.54 -7.35 8.67
C GLN A 41 -5.82 -7.50 10.17
N ASP A 42 -4.91 -8.12 10.92
CA ASP A 42 -4.99 -8.29 12.37
C ASP A 42 -4.64 -6.98 13.14
N GLY A 43 -4.30 -5.88 12.45
CA GLY A 43 -3.97 -4.59 13.07
C GLY A 43 -2.65 -4.57 13.83
N LYS A 44 -1.72 -5.49 13.54
CA LYS A 44 -0.40 -5.59 14.19
C LYS A 44 0.65 -4.67 13.56
N VAL A 45 0.35 -4.12 12.39
CA VAL A 45 1.23 -3.19 11.69
C VAL A 45 0.80 -1.77 12.00
N GLU A 46 1.66 -1.03 12.72
CA GLU A 46 1.44 0.41 12.94
C GLU A 46 1.56 1.18 11.61
N VAL A 47 0.48 1.90 11.27
CA VAL A 47 0.37 2.74 10.09
C VAL A 47 0.00 4.18 10.41
N SER A 48 0.33 5.08 9.50
CA SER A 48 0.19 6.53 9.63
C SER A 48 0.00 7.18 8.26
N SER A 49 -0.27 8.48 8.25
CA SER A 49 -0.34 9.29 7.01
C SER A 49 1.00 9.47 6.29
N ARG A 50 2.09 8.87 6.79
CA ARG A 50 3.38 8.73 6.08
C ARG A 50 3.46 7.45 5.26
N ASP A 51 2.48 6.55 5.36
CA ASP A 51 2.54 5.23 4.75
C ASP A 51 1.84 5.15 3.41
N ILE A 52 2.50 4.56 2.43
CA ILE A 52 1.89 4.06 1.20
C ILE A 52 1.84 2.54 1.33
N THR A 53 0.69 1.92 1.08
CA THR A 53 0.56 0.47 1.00
C THR A 53 0.41 0.00 -0.44
N THR A 54 0.98 -1.15 -0.75
CA THR A 54 0.77 -1.82 -2.05
C THR A 54 0.55 -3.31 -1.79
N ASN A 55 -0.44 -3.91 -2.47
CA ASN A 55 -0.72 -5.35 -2.38
C ASN A 55 -0.91 -5.80 -0.92
N LEU A 56 -1.71 -5.07 -0.16
CA LEU A 56 -2.01 -5.36 1.25
C LEU A 56 -3.45 -4.96 1.55
N PRO A 57 -4.13 -5.67 2.48
CA PRO A 57 -5.45 -5.28 2.93
C PRO A 57 -5.52 -3.80 3.31
N TYR A 58 -6.57 -3.12 2.86
CA TYR A 58 -6.74 -1.70 3.13
C TYR A 58 -6.86 -1.47 4.64
N VAL A 59 -6.15 -0.46 5.14
CA VAL A 59 -6.26 0.04 6.51
C VAL A 59 -6.39 1.55 6.47
N GLU A 60 -7.34 2.08 7.23
CA GLU A 60 -7.56 3.52 7.33
C GLU A 60 -6.36 4.24 7.95
N GLY A 61 -6.09 5.47 7.49
CA GLY A 61 -5.00 6.31 7.99
C GLY A 61 -3.73 6.29 7.16
N VAL A 62 -3.59 5.36 6.21
CA VAL A 62 -2.51 5.39 5.21
C VAL A 62 -2.69 6.55 4.22
N HIS A 63 -1.57 7.05 3.68
CA HIS A 63 -1.58 8.11 2.68
C HIS A 63 -2.24 7.68 1.37
N LEU A 64 -1.80 6.55 0.82
CA LEU A 64 -2.34 5.91 -0.37
C LEU A 64 -2.24 4.39 -0.23
N ALA A 65 -3.25 3.68 -0.70
CA ALA A 65 -3.26 2.23 -0.82
C ALA A 65 -3.48 1.85 -2.28
N PHE A 66 -2.54 1.12 -2.87
CA PHE A 66 -2.67 0.51 -4.19
C PHE A 66 -3.01 -0.97 -4.06
N ASP A 67 -4.10 -1.39 -4.67
CA ASP A 67 -4.55 -2.78 -4.61
C ASP A 67 -5.21 -3.22 -5.93
N HIS A 68 -5.35 -4.53 -6.10
CA HIS A 68 -5.92 -5.16 -7.28
C HIS A 68 -6.74 -6.42 -6.94
N HIS A 69 -6.92 -6.74 -5.64
CA HIS A 69 -7.69 -7.89 -5.18
C HIS A 69 -9.18 -7.56 -5.15
N LEU A 70 -9.97 -8.36 -5.86
CA LEU A 70 -11.43 -8.27 -5.81
C LEU A 70 -11.99 -8.37 -4.38
N SER A 71 -11.34 -9.12 -3.48
CA SER A 71 -11.78 -9.21 -2.09
C SER A 71 -11.78 -7.87 -1.36
N GLU A 72 -10.87 -6.94 -1.72
CA GLU A 72 -10.79 -5.63 -1.08
C GLU A 72 -11.91 -4.68 -1.54
N THR A 73 -12.46 -4.85 -2.74
CA THR A 73 -13.63 -4.09 -3.20
C THR A 73 -14.89 -4.48 -2.43
N LEU A 74 -14.97 -5.76 -2.03
CA LEU A 74 -16.08 -6.29 -1.23
C LEU A 74 -15.93 -5.94 0.26
N ARG A 75 -14.70 -6.03 0.80
CA ARG A 75 -14.41 -5.73 2.21
C ARG A 75 -14.53 -4.25 2.52
N ASN A 76 -14.17 -3.39 1.57
CA ASN A 76 -14.15 -1.95 1.73
C ASN A 76 -15.19 -1.30 0.79
N PRO A 77 -16.50 -1.44 1.06
CA PRO A 77 -17.52 -0.85 0.21
C PRO A 77 -17.43 0.68 0.24
N GLY A 78 -17.83 1.33 -0.87
CA GLY A 78 -17.80 2.78 -1.04
C GLY A 78 -16.47 3.31 -1.58
N GLU A 79 -16.53 4.50 -2.18
CA GLU A 79 -15.34 5.18 -2.71
C GLU A 79 -14.49 5.78 -1.57
N ARG A 80 -13.17 5.64 -1.69
CA ARG A 80 -12.18 6.25 -0.80
C ARG A 80 -11.11 6.89 -1.67
N SER A 81 -10.86 8.18 -1.47
CA SER A 81 -9.90 8.94 -2.29
C SER A 81 -8.46 8.44 -2.19
N ASN A 82 -8.11 7.75 -1.11
CA ASN A 82 -6.80 7.17 -0.87
C ASN A 82 -6.71 5.66 -1.18
N HIS A 83 -7.80 5.02 -1.62
CA HIS A 83 -7.79 3.60 -1.99
C HIS A 83 -7.88 3.46 -3.51
N ILE A 84 -6.72 3.33 -4.14
CA ILE A 84 -6.58 3.18 -5.59
C ILE A 84 -6.63 1.70 -5.91
N ILE A 85 -7.79 1.23 -6.39
CA ILE A 85 -8.03 -0.19 -6.63
C ILE A 85 -8.53 -0.44 -8.05
N ASP A 86 -7.85 -1.33 -8.77
CA ASP A 86 -8.32 -1.89 -10.04
C ASP A 86 -8.35 -3.42 -9.95
N ALA A 87 -9.53 -3.98 -9.67
CA ALA A 87 -9.71 -5.42 -9.52
C ALA A 87 -9.50 -6.24 -10.81
N LYS A 88 -9.26 -5.58 -11.95
CA LYS A 88 -8.91 -6.23 -13.22
C LYS A 88 -7.40 -6.20 -13.49
N ALA A 89 -6.63 -5.44 -12.73
CA ALA A 89 -5.19 -5.40 -12.87
C ALA A 89 -4.56 -6.74 -12.41
N PRO A 90 -3.56 -7.27 -13.15
CA PRO A 90 -2.90 -8.52 -12.77
C PRO A 90 -1.95 -8.34 -11.56
N SER A 91 -1.56 -7.10 -11.27
CA SER A 91 -0.68 -6.62 -10.19
C SER A 91 -0.92 -5.12 -10.02
#